data_AF-A0A6N9PWS8-F1
#
_entry.id   AF-A0A6N9PWS8-F1
#
_cell.length_a   1.000
_cell.length_b   1.000
_cell.length_c   1.000
_cell.angle_alpha   90.00
_cell.angle_beta   90.00
_cell.angle_gamma   90.00
#
_symmetry.space_group_name_H-M   'P 1'
#
loop_
_entity.id
_entity.type
_entity.pdbx_description
1 polymer ?
#
loop_
_entity_poly.entity_id
_entity_poly.type
_entity_poly.pdbx_seq_one_letter_code
_entity_poly.pdbx_strand_id
1 'polypeptide(L)'
;MPNHVTNIIEIKEDPARIKALFAAIKNDEYGLGSIDFNKLIPMPPELGIEEGSQTKRGLKAYKDFIEVYTFNGKKENYDLSHIPEKAEQAFLRVR
;
A
#
# COMPACT_ATOMS: atom_id res chain seq x y z
N MET A 1 -6.21 9.84 11.72
CA MET A 1 -7.62 10.17 11.48
C MET A 1 -8.00 9.58 10.13
N PRO A 2 -9.07 8.78 10.01
CA PRO A 2 -9.54 8.32 8.70
C PRO A 2 -10.08 9.53 7.93
N ASN A 3 -9.62 9.73 6.70
CA ASN A 3 -10.22 10.71 5.79
C ASN A 3 -11.44 10.06 5.13
N HIS A 4 -12.64 10.53 5.44
CA HIS A 4 -13.85 10.10 4.76
C HIS A 4 -14.08 11.00 3.54
N VAL A 5 -14.07 10.40 2.35
CA VAL A 5 -14.32 11.10 1.08
C VAL A 5 -15.65 10.60 0.53
N THR A 6 -16.56 11.53 0.23
CA THR A 6 -17.84 11.23 -0.42
C THR A 6 -17.83 11.76 -1.85
N ASN A 7 -17.97 10.86 -2.82
CA ASN A 7 -18.06 11.22 -4.24
C ASN A 7 -19.55 11.28 -4.66
N ILE A 8 -19.95 12.37 -5.30
CA ILE A 8 -21.29 12.53 -5.90
C ILE A 8 -21.12 12.49 -7.41
N ILE A 9 -21.76 11.52 -8.07
CA ILE A 9 -21.61 11.28 -9.51
C ILE A 9 -22.99 11.34 -10.17
N GLU A 10 -23.10 12.12 -11.25
CA GLU A 10 -24.29 12.18 -12.09
C GLU A 10 -23.97 11.59 -13.47
N ILE A 11 -24.79 10.66 -13.96
CA ILE A 11 -24.65 10.03 -15.27
C ILE A 11 -25.93 10.26 -16.07
N LYS A 12 -25.81 10.87 -17.24
CA LYS A 12 -26.95 11.18 -18.14
C LYS A 12 -26.84 10.35 -19.42
N GLU A 13 -27.73 9.38 -19.56
CA GLU A 13 -27.82 8.48 -20.71
C GLU A 13 -29.20 7.79 -20.71
N ASP A 14 -29.45 6.93 -21.70
CA ASP A 14 -30.57 6.03 -21.75
C ASP A 14 -30.65 5.17 -20.47
N PRO A 15 -31.84 5.05 -19.85
CA PRO A 15 -32.02 4.29 -18.61
C PRO A 15 -31.57 2.82 -18.69
N ALA A 16 -31.71 2.17 -19.85
CA ALA A 16 -31.29 0.78 -20.01
C ALA A 16 -29.75 0.68 -20.02
N ARG A 17 -29.07 1.62 -20.67
CA ARG A 17 -27.60 1.70 -20.65
C ARG A 17 -27.06 2.02 -19.26
N ILE A 18 -27.70 2.93 -18.53
CA ILE A 18 -27.35 3.25 -17.12
C ILE A 18 -27.49 2.00 -16.25
N LYS A 19 -28.60 1.26 -16.38
CA LYS A 19 -28.84 0.03 -15.62
C LYS A 19 -27.79 -1.05 -15.93
N ALA A 20 -27.43 -1.22 -17.20
CA ALA A 20 -26.40 -2.16 -17.63
C ALA A 20 -25.02 -1.78 -17.07
N LEU A 21 -24.67 -0.49 -17.11
CA LEU A 21 -23.42 0.04 -16.55
C LEU A 21 -23.32 -0.28 -15.05
N PHE A 22 -24.30 0.13 -14.25
CA PHE A 22 -24.27 -0.12 -12.80
C PHE A 22 -24.30 -1.61 -12.45
N ALA A 23 -24.96 -2.44 -13.25
CA ALA A 23 -24.91 -3.88 -13.06
C ALA A 23 -23.51 -4.47 -13.32
N ALA A 24 -22.78 -3.93 -14.31
CA ALA A 24 -21.44 -4.40 -14.66
C ALA A 24 -20.36 -3.98 -13.64
N ILE A 25 -20.45 -2.76 -13.10
CA ILE A 25 -19.40 -2.18 -12.23
C ILE A 25 -19.69 -2.32 -10.74
N LYS A 26 -20.82 -2.92 -10.35
CA LYS A 26 -21.15 -3.11 -8.94
C LYS A 26 -20.08 -3.94 -8.23
N ASN A 27 -19.87 -3.67 -6.95
CA ASN A 27 -19.19 -4.62 -6.08
C ASN A 27 -20.10 -5.83 -5.86
N ASP A 28 -19.55 -7.04 -5.93
CA ASP A 28 -20.36 -8.27 -5.84
C ASP A 28 -20.82 -8.61 -4.43
N GLU A 29 -20.13 -8.11 -3.40
CA GLU A 29 -20.51 -8.22 -2.00
C GLU A 29 -21.65 -7.24 -1.66
N TYR A 30 -21.53 -5.98 -2.09
CA TYR A 30 -22.48 -4.91 -1.72
C TYR A 30 -23.63 -4.71 -2.71
N GLY A 31 -23.50 -5.19 -3.95
CA GLY A 31 -24.57 -5.17 -4.96
C GLY A 31 -24.82 -3.80 -5.60
N LEU A 32 -26.00 -3.64 -6.20
CA LEU A 32 -26.40 -2.42 -6.93
C LEU A 32 -26.37 -1.18 -6.03
N GLY A 33 -25.76 -0.09 -6.51
CA GLY A 33 -25.53 1.14 -5.74
C GLY A 33 -24.10 1.25 -5.18
N SER A 34 -23.36 0.14 -5.15
CA SER A 34 -21.91 0.16 -4.96
C SER A 34 -21.18 0.30 -6.30
N ILE A 35 -19.92 0.77 -6.25
CA ILE A 35 -19.02 0.83 -7.39
C ILE A 35 -17.74 0.10 -7.01
N ASP A 36 -17.37 -0.90 -7.80
CA ASP A 36 -16.08 -1.58 -7.72
C ASP A 36 -15.10 -0.91 -8.67
N PHE A 37 -14.16 -0.16 -8.12
CA PHE A 37 -13.14 0.53 -8.91
C PHE A 37 -12.26 -0.43 -9.69
N ASN A 38 -12.04 -1.67 -9.22
CA ASN A 38 -11.23 -2.64 -9.97
C ASN A 38 -11.89 -3.06 -11.29
N LYS A 39 -13.21 -2.94 -11.42
CA LYS A 39 -13.95 -3.21 -12.66
C LYS A 39 -13.91 -2.04 -13.65
N LEU A 40 -13.56 -0.84 -13.18
CA LEU A 40 -13.41 0.36 -14.00
C LEU A 40 -11.95 0.55 -14.43
N ILE A 41 -11.07 0.62 -13.44
CA ILE A 41 -9.63 0.82 -13.60
C ILE A 41 -8.99 -0.18 -12.63
N PRO A 42 -8.54 -1.36 -13.11
CA PRO A 42 -7.97 -2.37 -12.25
C PRO A 42 -6.78 -1.79 -11.50
N MET A 43 -6.61 -2.21 -10.24
CA MET A 43 -5.47 -1.81 -9.44
C MET A 43 -4.17 -2.14 -10.19
N PRO A 44 -3.31 -1.15 -10.46
CA PRO A 44 -2.07 -1.40 -11.17
C PRO A 44 -1.18 -2.33 -10.33
N PRO A 45 -0.48 -3.31 -10.95
CA PRO A 45 0.34 -4.27 -10.22
C PRO A 45 1.38 -3.62 -9.30
N GLU A 46 1.88 -2.45 -9.67
CA GLU A 46 2.85 -1.67 -8.91
C GLU A 46 2.30 -1.18 -7.56
N LEU A 47 0.97 -1.04 -7.44
CA LEU A 47 0.29 -0.71 -6.19
C LEU A 47 -0.15 -1.96 -5.40
N GLY A 48 0.09 -3.16 -5.93
CA GLY A 48 -0.08 -4.43 -5.23
C GLY A 48 0.99 -4.68 -4.17
N ILE A 49 1.27 -3.67 -3.34
CA ILE A 49 2.22 -3.78 -2.23
C ILE A 49 1.61 -4.67 -1.14
N GLU A 50 2.43 -5.56 -0.58
CA GLU A 50 2.01 -6.39 0.54
C GLU A 50 1.58 -5.47 1.69
N GLU A 51 0.35 -5.62 2.17
CA GLU A 51 -0.19 -4.93 3.35
C GLU A 51 -0.41 -5.94 4.47
N GLY A 52 -0.13 -5.55 5.72
CA GLY A 52 -0.48 -6.35 6.89
C GLY A 52 0.73 -6.85 7.67
N SER A 53 0.64 -8.07 8.21
CA SER A 53 1.62 -8.56 9.22
C SER A 53 3.04 -8.68 8.67
N GLN A 54 3.18 -8.95 7.36
CA GLN A 54 4.43 -9.11 6.65
C GLN A 54 5.12 -7.76 6.45
N THR A 55 4.38 -6.76 5.95
CA THR A 55 4.84 -5.35 5.84
C THR A 55 5.27 -4.79 7.19
N LYS A 56 4.45 -5.02 8.24
CA LYS A 56 4.78 -4.57 9.60
C LYS A 56 6.05 -5.24 10.12
N ARG A 57 6.25 -6.53 9.82
CA ARG A 57 7.47 -7.27 10.19
C ARG A 57 8.69 -6.77 9.42
N GLY A 58 8.57 -6.53 8.11
CA GLY A 58 9.64 -5.95 7.29
C GLY A 58 10.06 -4.56 7.79
N LEU A 59 9.09 -3.68 8.01
CA LEU A 59 9.33 -2.34 8.58
C LEU A 59 10.01 -2.41 9.95
N LYS A 60 9.58 -3.35 10.81
CA LYS A 60 10.22 -3.54 12.12
C LYS A 60 11.65 -4.05 11.97
N ALA A 61 11.90 -5.03 11.11
CA ALA A 61 13.25 -5.57 10.89
C ALA A 61 14.21 -4.47 10.39
N TYR A 62 13.77 -3.64 9.46
CA TYR A 62 14.55 -2.51 8.97
C TYR A 62 14.80 -1.47 10.08
N LYS A 63 13.78 -1.13 10.87
CA LYS A 63 13.93 -0.20 12.00
C LYS A 63 14.94 -0.71 13.03
N ASP A 64 14.82 -1.99 13.42
CA ASP A 64 15.73 -2.64 14.36
C ASP A 64 17.19 -2.61 13.83
N PHE A 65 17.38 -2.81 12.51
CA PHE A 65 18.69 -2.70 11.87
C PHE A 65 19.26 -1.28 11.95
N ILE A 66 18.48 -0.26 11.58
CA ILE A 66 18.93 1.14 11.62
C ILE A 66 19.28 1.57 13.04
N GLU A 67 18.51 1.15 14.05
CA GLU A 67 18.82 1.41 15.45
C GLU A 67 20.20 0.84 15.81
N VAL A 68 20.48 -0.43 15.49
CA VAL A 68 21.78 -1.06 15.78
C VAL A 68 22.91 -0.42 14.98
N TYR A 69 22.69 -0.13 13.70
CA TYR A 69 23.69 0.46 12.81
C TYR A 69 24.10 1.87 13.25
N THR A 70 23.15 2.65 13.77
CA THR A 70 23.38 4.03 14.22
C THR A 70 23.79 4.13 15.70
N PHE A 71 23.68 3.05 16.48
CA PHE A 71 23.93 3.02 17.92
C PHE A 71 25.39 3.34 18.33
N ASN A 72 26.35 3.36 17.40
CA ASN A 72 27.77 3.52 17.75
C ASN A 72 28.14 5.00 17.92
N GLY A 73 28.46 5.41 19.15
CA GLY A 73 28.68 6.80 19.58
C GLY A 73 29.99 7.48 19.12
N LYS A 74 30.40 7.31 17.86
CA LYS A 74 31.62 7.96 17.31
C LYS A 74 31.44 8.70 15.99
N LYS A 75 30.28 8.60 15.33
CA LYS A 75 29.98 9.36 14.11
C LYS A 75 28.71 10.17 14.31
N GLU A 76 28.84 11.48 14.19
CA GLU A 76 27.70 12.41 14.24
C GLU A 76 26.87 12.37 12.95
N ASN A 77 27.39 11.81 11.85
CA ASN A 77 26.69 11.69 10.57
C ASN A 77 26.87 10.29 9.94
N TYR A 78 25.77 9.54 9.88
CA TYR A 78 25.67 8.29 9.12
C TYR A 78 25.07 8.59 7.74
N ASP A 79 25.71 8.14 6.67
CA ASP A 79 25.10 8.14 5.34
C ASP A 79 24.13 6.95 5.23
N LEU A 80 22.84 7.22 5.48
CA LEU A 80 21.77 6.24 5.38
C LEU A 80 21.35 5.96 3.93
N SER A 81 21.83 6.75 2.97
CA SER A 81 21.52 6.55 1.55
C SER A 81 22.43 5.48 0.93
N HIS A 82 23.60 5.22 1.55
CA HIS A 82 24.60 4.26 1.07
C HIS A 82 25.09 3.35 2.21
N ILE A 83 24.16 2.63 2.85
CA ILE A 83 24.51 1.66 3.89
C ILE A 83 25.26 0.48 3.24
N PRO A 84 26.44 0.07 3.75
CA PRO A 84 27.18 -1.04 3.18
C PRO A 84 26.43 -2.37 3.31
N GLU A 85 26.28 -3.11 2.21
CA GLU A 85 25.62 -4.43 2.18
C GLU A 85 26.20 -5.40 3.22
N LYS A 86 27.52 -5.34 3.48
CA LYS A 86 28.17 -6.18 4.50
C LYS A 86 27.61 -5.97 5.91
N ALA A 87 27.20 -4.75 6.26
CA ALA A 87 26.61 -4.45 7.56
C ALA A 87 25.20 -5.05 7.68
N GLU A 88 24.41 -4.95 6.62
CA GLU A 88 23.10 -5.58 6.53
C GLU A 88 23.19 -7.11 6.59
N GLN A 89 24.09 -7.71 5.82
CA GLN A 89 24.32 -9.17 5.85
C GLN A 89 24.79 -9.66 7.22
N ALA A 90 25.63 -8.90 7.92
CA ALA A 90 26.04 -9.23 9.28
C ALA A 90 24.85 -9.20 10.26
N PHE A 91 23.95 -8.22 10.13
CA PHE A 91 22.74 -8.13 10.93
C PHE A 91 21.75 -9.27 10.64
N LEU A 92 21.59 -9.65 9.38
CA LEU A 92 20.70 -10.75 8.98
C LEU A 92 21.20 -12.12 9.47
N ARG A 93 22.52 -12.33 9.60
CA ARG A 93 23.09 -13.60 10.09
C ARG A 93 22.80 -13.91 11.56
N VAL A 94 22.43 -12.91 12.35
CA VAL A 94 22.17 -13.07 13.80
C VAL A 94 20.67 -13.13 14.13
N ARG A 95 19.79 -13.23 13.12
CA ARG A 95 18.34 -13.43 13.25
C ARG A 95 17.87 -14.67 12.52
#